data_AF-A0ABD5K6C9-F1
#
_entry.id   AF-A0ABD5K6C9-F1
#
_cell.length_a   1.000
_cell.length_b   1.000
_cell.length_c   1.000
_cell.angle_alpha   90.00
_cell.angle_beta   90.00
_cell.angle_gamma   90.00
#
_symmetry.space_group_name_H-M   'P 1'
#
loop_
_entity.id
_entity.type
_entity.pdbx_description
1 polymer ?
#
loop_
_entity_poly.entity_id
_entity_poly.type
_entity_poly.pdbx_seq_one_letter_code
_entity_poly.pdbx_strand_id
1 'polypeptide(L)'
;MIIVWRGWGFLSIFIIGAVTVTTLLGTLWVTETLQLPDWTKALDFALSLTMAGVVNWIAGRYLNKASKSRFVPNGNTSRSSGDSAVGHDLFFIKMEYWSVPLIVIAAWFTAAAFFAR
;
A
#
# COMPACT_ATOMS: atom_id res chain seq x y z
N MET A 1 21.46 4.84 0.50
CA MET A 1 20.27 5.52 -0.07
C MET A 1 19.17 5.42 0.96
N ILE A 2 18.78 6.54 1.58
CA ILE A 2 17.73 6.57 2.60
C ILE A 2 16.42 6.91 1.88
N ILE A 3 15.45 6.00 1.90
CA ILE A 3 14.10 6.28 1.39
C ILE A 3 13.44 7.19 2.42
N VAL A 4 13.33 8.48 2.11
CA VAL A 4 12.71 9.47 2.99
C VAL A 4 11.25 9.61 2.59
N TRP A 5 10.35 9.10 3.42
CA TRP A 5 8.92 9.12 3.17
C TRP A 5 8.36 10.53 3.45
N ARG A 6 7.50 11.06 2.59
CA ARG A 6 6.79 12.32 2.88
C ARG A 6 5.58 12.04 3.77
N GLY A 7 5.47 12.77 4.88
CA GLY A 7 4.30 12.68 5.78
C GLY A 7 4.13 11.30 6.42
N TRP A 8 2.95 10.68 6.26
CA TRP A 8 2.57 9.41 6.90
C TRP A 8 3.08 8.16 6.21
N GLY A 9 4.05 8.27 5.30
CA GLY A 9 4.47 7.14 4.48
C GLY A 9 4.90 5.91 5.29
N PHE A 10 5.66 6.06 6.37
CA PHE A 10 6.01 4.96 7.29
C PHE A 10 4.81 4.11 7.74
N LEU A 11 3.62 4.71 7.84
CA LEU A 11 2.37 4.02 8.21
C LEU A 11 1.98 2.94 7.18
N SER A 12 2.48 3.03 5.95
CA SER A 12 2.25 2.04 4.89
C SER A 12 2.76 0.68 5.32
N ILE A 13 3.95 0.61 5.94
CA ILE A 13 4.52 -0.64 6.43
C ILE A 13 3.58 -1.28 7.46
N PHE A 14 3.02 -0.48 8.37
CA PHE A 14 2.11 -0.97 9.41
C PHE A 14 0.78 -1.43 8.83
N ILE A 15 0.19 -0.67 7.90
CA ILE A 15 -1.07 -1.04 7.25
C ILE A 15 -0.88 -2.31 6.43
N ILE A 16 0.16 -2.36 5.60
CA ILE A 16 0.45 -3.51 4.75
C ILE A 16 0.70 -4.74 5.62
N GLY A 17 1.55 -4.63 6.65
CA GLY A 17 1.84 -5.72 7.57
C GLY A 17 0.59 -6.22 8.30
N ALA A 18 -0.18 -5.32 8.91
CA ALA A 18 -1.38 -5.68 9.66
C ALA A 18 -2.45 -6.33 8.76
N VAL A 19 -2.74 -5.75 7.60
CA VAL A 19 -3.76 -6.29 6.67
C VAL A 19 -3.30 -7.61 6.07
N THR A 20 -2.03 -7.75 5.70
CA THR A 20 -1.51 -9.01 5.16
C THR A 20 -1.60 -10.12 6.20
N VAL A 21 -1.14 -9.87 7.44
CA VAL A 21 -1.17 -10.88 8.51
C VAL A 21 -2.59 -11.28 8.87
N THR A 22 -3.50 -10.32 9.06
CA THR A 22 -4.89 -10.61 9.42
C THR A 22 -5.63 -11.35 8.31
N THR A 23 -5.46 -10.93 7.06
CA THR A 23 -6.10 -11.59 5.91
C THR A 23 -5.52 -12.99 5.71
N LEU A 24 -4.20 -13.15 5.79
CA LEU A 24 -3.53 -14.44 5.60
C LEU A 24 -3.91 -15.46 6.65
N LEU A 25 -3.96 -15.06 7.93
CA LEU A 25 -4.43 -15.94 9.01
C LEU A 25 -5.88 -16.37 8.77
N GLY A 26 -6.74 -15.45 8.32
CA GLY A 26 -8.13 -15.76 8.00
C GLY A 26 -8.26 -16.73 6.84
N THR A 27 -7.53 -16.50 5.74
CA THR A 27 -7.58 -17.35 4.54
C THR A 27 -6.99 -18.72 4.82
N LEU A 28 -5.83 -18.81 5.49
CA LEU A 28 -5.19 -20.07 5.87
C LEU A 28 -6.10 -20.90 6.78
N TRP A 29 -6.79 -20.26 7.73
CA TRP A 29 -7.74 -20.97 8.58
C TRP A 29 -8.86 -21.61 7.76
N VAL A 30 -9.36 -20.91 6.73
CA VAL A 30 -10.38 -21.45 5.83
C VAL A 30 -9.84 -22.59 4.96
N THR A 31 -8.67 -22.43 4.33
CA THR A 31 -8.07 -23.45 3.46
C THR A 31 -7.71 -24.73 4.21
N GLU A 32 -7.14 -24.60 5.41
CA GLU A 32 -6.81 -25.76 6.27
C GLU A 32 -8.08 -26.45 6.78
N THR A 33 -9.11 -25.69 7.19
CA THR A 33 -10.40 -26.26 7.65
C THR A 33 -11.11 -27.03 6.53
N LEU A 34 -11.00 -26.56 5.29
CA LEU A 34 -11.62 -27.18 4.12
C LEU A 34 -10.73 -28.23 3.44
N GLN A 35 -9.54 -28.51 3.97
CA GLN A 35 -8.55 -29.43 3.39
C GLN A 35 -8.29 -29.17 1.90
N LEU A 36 -8.19 -27.89 1.54
CA LEU A 36 -7.99 -27.50 0.15
C LEU A 36 -6.57 -27.88 -0.32
N PRO A 37 -6.40 -28.14 -1.63
CA PRO A 37 -5.10 -28.52 -2.18
C PRO A 37 -4.03 -27.45 -1.95
N ASP A 38 -2.77 -27.85 -1.81
CA ASP A 38 -1.67 -26.92 -1.48
C ASP A 38 -1.50 -25.74 -2.45
N TRP A 39 -1.92 -25.86 -3.72
CA TRP A 39 -1.88 -24.75 -4.67
C TRP A 39 -2.79 -23.57 -4.27
N THR A 40 -3.80 -23.78 -3.43
CA THR A 40 -4.66 -22.70 -2.92
C THR A 40 -3.92 -21.79 -1.94
N LYS A 41 -2.85 -22.25 -1.31
CA LYS A 41 -2.01 -21.41 -0.42
C LYS A 41 -1.41 -20.23 -1.18
N ALA A 42 -1.06 -20.41 -2.45
CA ALA A 42 -0.60 -19.32 -3.30
C ALA A 42 -1.71 -18.27 -3.56
N LEU A 43 -2.97 -18.71 -3.65
CA LEU A 43 -4.13 -17.81 -3.75
C LEU A 43 -4.40 -17.07 -2.43
N ASP A 44 -4.21 -17.72 -1.29
CA ASP A 44 -4.33 -17.08 0.03
C ASP A 44 -3.35 -15.92 0.19
N PHE A 45 -2.09 -16.12 -0.23
CA PHE A 45 -1.09 -15.06 -0.29
C PHE A 45 -1.46 -13.96 -1.28
N ALA A 46 -1.90 -14.32 -2.49
CA ALA A 46 -2.32 -13.36 -3.50
C ALA A 46 -3.49 -12.48 -3.01
N LEU A 47 -4.50 -13.09 -2.38
CA LEU A 47 -5.66 -12.39 -1.84
C LEU A 47 -5.25 -11.45 -0.70
N SER A 48 -4.39 -11.92 0.20
CA SER A 48 -3.89 -11.12 1.33
C SER A 48 -3.11 -9.88 0.87
N LEU A 49 -2.21 -10.05 -0.10
CA LEU A 49 -1.43 -8.95 -0.68
C LEU A 49 -2.31 -7.98 -1.46
N THR A 50 -3.33 -8.49 -2.17
CA THR A 50 -4.30 -7.66 -2.89
C THR A 50 -5.07 -6.78 -1.91
N MET A 51 -5.60 -7.36 -0.83
CA MET A 51 -6.32 -6.61 0.20
C MET A 51 -5.42 -5.58 0.88
N ALA A 52 -4.18 -5.94 1.22
CA ALA A 52 -3.21 -5.01 1.78
C ALA A 52 -2.92 -3.84 0.84
N GLY A 53 -2.74 -4.11 -0.46
CA GLY A 53 -2.55 -3.09 -1.48
C GLY A 53 -3.75 -2.14 -1.61
N VAL A 54 -4.97 -2.68 -1.64
CA VAL A 54 -6.21 -1.88 -1.74
C VAL A 54 -6.40 -0.99 -0.52
N VAL A 55 -6.24 -1.55 0.69
CA VAL A 55 -6.39 -0.77 1.94
C VAL A 55 -5.32 0.31 2.04
N ASN A 56 -4.06 -0.01 1.71
CA ASN A 56 -2.97 0.97 1.69
C ASN A 56 -3.23 2.08 0.66
N TRP A 57 -3.83 1.77 -0.49
CA TRP A 57 -4.17 2.75 -1.51
C TRP A 57 -5.25 3.73 -1.02
N ILE A 58 -6.32 3.20 -0.40
CA ILE A 58 -7.41 4.00 0.15
C ILE A 58 -6.91 4.88 1.30
N ALA A 59 -6.17 4.29 2.25
CA ALA A 59 -5.56 5.01 3.37
C ALA A 59 -4.60 6.10 2.88
N GLY A 60 -3.75 5.77 1.91
CA GLY A 60 -2.83 6.71 1.28
C GLY A 60 -3.54 7.90 0.64
N ARG A 61 -4.59 7.64 -0.15
CA ARG A 61 -5.40 8.73 -0.73
C ARG A 61 -6.07 9.61 0.33
N TYR A 62 -6.59 9.02 1.41
CA TYR A 62 -7.25 9.78 2.48
C TYR A 62 -6.25 10.65 3.25
N LEU A 63 -5.14 10.06 3.70
CA LEU A 63 -4.10 10.74 4.49
C LEU A 63 -3.35 11.80 3.68
N ASN A 64 -3.07 11.53 2.41
CA ASN A 64 -2.40 12.49 1.53
C ASN A 64 -3.33 13.66 1.15
N LYS A 65 -4.65 13.42 1.02
CA LYS A 65 -5.64 14.49 0.80
C LYS A 65 -5.77 15.39 2.04
N ALA A 66 -5.78 14.82 3.24
CA ALA A 66 -5.81 15.57 4.51
C ALA A 66 -4.52 16.37 4.76
N SER A 67 -3.37 15.89 4.27
CA SER A 67 -2.12 16.65 4.31
C SER A 67 -2.17 17.87 3.37
N LYS A 68 -2.79 17.73 2.18
CA LYS A 68 -2.94 18.83 1.21
C LYS A 68 -3.85 19.95 1.72
N SER A 69 -4.90 19.65 2.50
CA SER A 69 -5.81 20.67 3.05
C SER A 69 -5.19 21.46 4.21
N ARG A 70 -4.10 20.98 4.82
CA ARG A 70 -3.42 21.64 5.94
C ARG A 70 -2.46 22.76 5.49
N PHE A 71 -2.22 22.85 4.17
CA PHE A 71 -1.41 23.88 3.52
C PHE A 71 -2.28 24.87 2.72
N VAL A 72 -3.41 25.32 3.29
CA VAL A 72 -4.05 26.56 2.83
C VAL A 72 -3.40 27.69 3.63
N PRO A 73 -2.52 28.53 3.03
CA PRO A 73 -1.99 29.69 3.72
C PRO A 73 -3.16 30.61 4.07
N ASN A 74 -3.28 30.93 5.36
CA ASN A 74 -4.21 31.95 5.84
C ASN A 74 -3.96 33.25 5.05
N GLY A 75 -5.02 33.80 4.47
CA GLY A 75 -4.98 34.82 3.41
C GLY A 75 -4.62 36.23 3.85
N ASN A 76 -3.55 36.43 4.62
CA ASN A 76 -3.17 37.76 5.10
C ASN A 76 -1.68 37.99 5.31
N THR A 77 -0.81 37.14 4.75
CA THR A 77 0.62 37.48 4.68
C THR A 77 1.12 37.34 3.26
N SER A 78 1.38 38.49 2.65
CA SER A 78 2.08 38.71 1.40
C SER A 78 3.43 37.98 1.36
N ARG A 79 3.39 36.70 1.02
CA ARG A 79 4.54 35.92 0.55
C ARG A 79 4.06 34.90 -0.46
N SER A 80 3.78 35.39 -1.66
CA SER A 80 3.93 34.61 -2.88
C SER A 80 5.37 34.10 -2.92
N SER A 81 5.58 32.90 -2.40
CA SER A 81 6.88 32.24 -2.37
C SER A 81 6.75 30.96 -3.17
N GLY A 82 6.84 31.14 -4.49
CA GLY A 82 7.45 30.17 -5.39
C GLY A 82 6.66 28.90 -5.67
N ASP A 83 5.95 28.93 -6.80
CA ASP A 83 5.74 27.81 -7.73
C ASP A 83 7.08 27.23 -8.27
N SER A 84 8.10 27.10 -7.42
CA SER A 84 9.48 26.78 -7.83
C SER A 84 10.21 26.00 -6.76
N ALA A 85 9.61 24.88 -6.33
CA ALA A 85 10.37 23.81 -5.72
C ALA A 85 10.28 22.59 -6.62
N VAL A 86 10.99 22.65 -7.75
CA VAL A 86 11.68 21.49 -8.33
C VAL A 86 12.75 21.04 -7.32
N GLY A 87 12.31 20.70 -6.11
CA GLY A 87 13.12 19.96 -5.16
C GLY A 87 13.22 18.56 -5.71
N HIS A 88 14.38 17.94 -5.57
CA HIS A 88 14.62 16.55 -5.95
C HIS A 88 13.64 15.60 -5.22
N ASP A 89 12.41 15.47 -5.72
CA ASP A 89 11.34 14.68 -5.13
C ASP A 89 11.47 13.19 -5.52
N LEU A 90 12.60 12.80 -6.13
CA LEU A 90 12.91 11.46 -6.63
C LEU A 90 12.88 10.35 -5.54
N PHE A 91 12.95 10.72 -4.26
CA PHE A 91 12.85 9.77 -3.14
C PHE A 91 11.53 9.85 -2.36
N PHE A 92 10.59 10.72 -2.75
CA PHE A 92 9.35 10.93 -2.02
C PHE A 92 8.18 10.16 -2.66
N ILE A 93 8.14 8.86 -2.37
CA ILE A 93 7.08 7.97 -2.83
C ILE A 93 5.83 8.19 -1.97
N LYS A 94 4.72 8.63 -2.58
CA LYS A 94 3.42 8.70 -1.89
C LYS A 94 2.99 7.31 -1.43
N MET A 95 2.33 7.26 -0.27
CA MET A 95 1.83 6.04 0.36
C MET A 95 1.06 5.13 -0.62
N GLU A 96 0.21 5.68 -1.50
CA GLU A 96 -0.54 4.89 -2.47
C GLU A 96 0.33 4.13 -3.48
N TYR A 97 1.52 4.64 -3.84
CA TYR A 97 2.37 3.98 -4.83
C TYR A 97 3.00 2.68 -4.30
N TRP A 98 3.09 2.51 -2.99
CA TRP A 98 3.51 1.24 -2.38
C TRP A 98 2.51 0.10 -2.60
N SER A 99 1.27 0.40 -2.98
CA SER A 99 0.30 -0.61 -3.40
C SER A 99 0.63 -1.24 -4.74
N VAL A 100 1.38 -0.56 -5.63
CA VAL A 100 1.69 -1.09 -6.97
C VAL A 100 2.58 -2.33 -6.89
N PRO A 101 3.73 -2.32 -6.18
CA PRO A 101 4.52 -3.54 -5.98
C PRO A 101 3.72 -4.69 -5.36
N LEU A 102 2.84 -4.39 -4.40
CA LEU A 102 1.98 -5.40 -3.77
C LEU A 102 1.04 -6.08 -4.77
N ILE A 103 0.39 -5.31 -5.63
CA ILE A 103 -0.51 -5.84 -6.66
C ILE A 103 0.27 -6.66 -7.69
N VAL A 104 1.48 -6.23 -8.06
CA VAL A 104 2.35 -6.99 -8.97
C VAL A 104 2.74 -8.34 -8.37
N ILE A 105 3.14 -8.36 -7.10
CA ILE A 105 3.48 -9.60 -6.40
C ILE A 105 2.23 -10.50 -6.26
N ALA A 106 1.07 -9.92 -5.95
CA ALA A 106 -0.19 -10.67 -5.89
C ALA A 106 -0.57 -11.30 -7.24
N ALA A 107 -0.41 -10.57 -8.34
CA ALA A 107 -0.65 -11.09 -9.69
C ALA A 107 0.31 -12.24 -10.03
N TRP A 108 1.58 -12.13 -9.61
CA TRP A 108 2.56 -13.21 -9.75
C TRP A 108 2.13 -14.47 -8.99
N PHE A 109 1.73 -14.35 -7.72
CA PHE A 109 1.23 -15.49 -6.94
C PHE A 109 -0.02 -16.11 -7.54
N THR A 110 -0.91 -15.30 -8.09
CA THR A 110 -2.12 -15.77 -8.79
C THR A 110 -1.75 -16.59 -10.03
N ALA A 111 -0.80 -16.09 -10.84
CA ALA A 111 -0.30 -16.83 -12.00
C ALA A 111 0.39 -18.14 -11.58
N ALA A 112 1.23 -18.10 -10.53
CA ALA A 112 1.88 -19.30 -10.00
C ALA A 112 0.88 -20.35 -9.53
N ALA A 113 -0.20 -19.93 -8.85
CA ALA A 113 -1.28 -20.83 -8.44
C ALA A 113 -1.97 -21.49 -9.65
N PHE A 114 -2.17 -20.74 -10.73
CA PHE A 114 -2.80 -21.26 -11.94
C PHE A 114 -1.94 -22.32 -12.65
N PHE A 115 -0.61 -22.15 -12.66
CA PHE A 115 0.31 -23.14 -13.22
C PHE A 115 0.55 -24.36 -12.30
N ALA A 116 0.23 -24.23 -11.00
CA ALA A 116 0.40 -25.29 -10.01
C ALA A 116 -0.86 -26.17 -9.79
N ARG A 117 -1.99 -25.79 -10.39
CA ARG A 117 -3.25 -26.55 -10.38
C ARG A 117 -3.18 -27.74 -11.34
#